data_AF-A0A842SCV9-F1
#
_entry.id   AF-A0A842SCV9-F1
#
_cell.length_a   1.000
_cell.length_b   1.000
_cell.length_c   1.000
_cell.angle_alpha   90.00
_cell.angle_beta   90.00
_cell.angle_gamma   90.00
#
_symmetry.space_group_name_H-M   'P 1'
#
loop_
_entity.id
_entity.type
_entity.pdbx_description
1 polymer ?
#
loop_
_entity_poly.entity_id
_entity_poly.type
_entity_poly.pdbx_seq_one_letter_code
_entity_poly.pdbx_strand_id
1 'polypeptide(L)'
;MKTSRLFFILGIFLIVALNACTTYEYQPTSLTCPDGTVLTCPSDDNQTSLEGNELEMNHDQEQEKEQEEQPDEEEQEEQPEEEEQEQEEEEQEQEEEEQEQEEEQEADITVVEGELVDIDPQVTDPDGDELSIEFSEPLNEDGEWQTEQGDAGLYTATITVSDGVSTVEREITILVLPGNMPPEIGIEETLEYDEGDRIVLDPEITDPDDENVTVSYSGWIKSSVYETDYDDAGEYTVTITASDGTSTVEKEITIVVNNVNRKPVLELLNVEDGMLEITEGQTAMIIAEASDPDGDEISINFSEPFDENGEWETEEGDAGEQVVTVTANDGEARTRNEVLVIVNPQNMPPEFEEIDVVVVNVDDNLMDYIKPEATDPEGEEVIISYSGWVDDIDYVAKEEDAGTHEITITYSDGVNEVEQVVSVRVNRPPTFEI
;
A
#
# COMPACT_ATOMS: atom_id res chain seq x y z
N MET A 1 14.15 35.00 -32.52
CA MET A 1 14.35 36.34 -31.91
C MET A 1 14.32 36.22 -30.38
N LYS A 2 14.72 37.26 -29.62
CA LYS A 2 14.66 37.29 -28.13
C LYS A 2 13.58 38.25 -27.63
N THR A 3 12.73 37.78 -26.71
CA THR A 3 11.96 38.48 -25.63
C THR A 3 11.02 37.42 -25.02
N SER A 4 11.02 37.03 -23.74
CA SER A 4 11.52 37.57 -22.45
C SER A 4 10.65 38.64 -21.77
N ARG A 5 9.98 38.20 -20.68
CA ARG A 5 9.29 38.85 -19.54
C ARG A 5 8.42 37.74 -18.94
N LEU A 6 8.54 37.24 -17.70
CA LEU A 6 9.18 37.69 -16.47
C LEU A 6 8.63 39.02 -15.91
N PHE A 7 7.90 38.91 -14.80
CA PHE A 7 7.63 39.98 -13.85
C PHE A 7 7.67 39.39 -12.43
N PHE A 8 8.25 40.13 -11.49
CA PHE A 8 8.51 39.75 -10.10
C PHE A 8 8.55 41.06 -9.29
N ILE A 9 7.89 41.12 -8.13
CA ILE A 9 7.85 42.20 -7.09
C ILE A 9 6.66 41.79 -6.18
N LEU A 10 6.82 41.35 -4.92
CA LEU A 10 7.40 42.00 -3.72
C LEU A 10 6.59 43.25 -3.30
N GLY A 11 6.02 43.39 -2.10
CA GLY A 11 6.01 42.57 -0.89
C GLY A 11 5.88 43.51 0.32
N ILE A 12 4.88 43.33 1.20
CA ILE A 12 4.62 44.23 2.34
C ILE A 12 4.30 43.42 3.61
N PHE A 13 4.99 43.75 4.70
CA PHE A 13 4.70 43.26 6.06
C PHE A 13 3.50 43.98 6.67
N LEU A 14 2.62 43.25 7.37
CA LEU A 14 1.93 43.80 8.55
C LEU A 14 1.63 42.69 9.57
N ILE A 15 2.02 42.91 10.83
CA ILE A 15 1.72 42.03 11.96
C ILE A 15 0.80 42.77 12.93
N VAL A 16 -0.43 42.30 13.10
CA VAL A 16 -1.18 42.30 14.37
C VAL A 16 -2.08 41.06 14.36
N ALA A 17 -1.99 40.22 15.39
CA ALA A 17 -2.89 39.07 15.58
C ALA A 17 -4.05 39.42 16.52
N LEU A 18 -5.20 38.76 16.37
CA LEU A 18 -6.13 38.47 17.48
C LEU A 18 -7.21 37.45 17.07
N ASN A 19 -7.12 36.27 17.69
CA ASN A 19 -8.15 35.28 18.00
C ASN A 19 -9.50 35.29 17.23
N ALA A 20 -9.76 34.21 16.50
CA ALA A 20 -10.59 33.12 17.04
C ALA A 20 -10.34 31.82 16.24
N CYS A 21 -9.89 30.76 16.91
CA CYS A 21 -9.85 29.41 16.34
C CYS A 21 -10.85 28.54 17.11
N THR A 22 -11.65 27.75 16.40
CA THR A 22 -12.60 26.79 16.97
C THR A 22 -12.40 25.42 16.32
N THR A 23 -11.20 24.85 16.51
CA THR A 23 -10.96 23.43 16.27
C THR A 23 -11.59 22.62 17.41
N TYR A 24 -12.48 21.68 17.06
CA TYR A 24 -12.93 20.64 17.99
C TYR A 24 -11.87 19.53 18.01
N GLU A 25 -11.00 19.52 19.01
CA GLU A 25 -10.16 18.35 19.29
C GLU A 25 -10.90 17.36 20.18
N TYR A 26 -10.99 16.11 19.73
CA TYR A 26 -11.63 15.02 20.47
C TYR A 26 -10.53 14.14 21.08
N GLN A 27 -10.25 14.34 22.37
CA GLN A 27 -9.18 13.65 23.13
C GLN A 27 -9.81 12.56 24.01
N PRO A 28 -9.74 11.26 23.65
CA PRO A 28 -10.27 10.17 24.48
C PRO A 28 -9.31 9.84 25.63
N THR A 29 -9.68 10.21 26.86
CA THR A 29 -8.79 10.14 28.05
C THR A 29 -8.83 8.82 28.83
N SER A 30 -9.38 7.75 28.27
CA SER A 30 -9.31 6.40 28.86
C SER A 30 -9.48 5.32 27.80
N LEU A 31 -8.67 4.26 27.86
CA LEU A 31 -8.86 3.03 27.09
C LEU A 31 -9.42 1.95 28.02
N THR A 32 -10.41 1.18 27.53
CA THR A 32 -11.01 0.05 28.28
C THR A 32 -10.75 -1.24 27.53
N CYS A 33 -10.13 -2.21 28.19
CA CYS A 33 -9.82 -3.52 27.62
C CYS A 33 -11.04 -4.46 27.68
N PRO A 34 -11.10 -5.53 26.84
CA PRO A 34 -12.24 -6.45 26.79
C PRO A 34 -12.54 -7.24 28.08
N ASP A 35 -11.61 -7.23 29.04
CA ASP A 35 -11.74 -7.81 30.39
C ASP A 35 -12.42 -6.84 31.39
N GLY A 36 -12.62 -5.58 31.01
CA GLY A 36 -13.15 -4.51 31.86
C GLY A 36 -12.08 -3.66 32.56
N THR A 37 -10.79 -3.89 32.31
CA THR A 37 -9.70 -3.08 32.87
C THR A 37 -9.66 -1.71 32.18
N VAL A 38 -9.58 -0.63 32.98
CA VAL A 38 -9.50 0.76 32.49
C VAL A 38 -8.12 1.33 32.80
N LEU A 39 -7.43 1.85 31.78
CA LEU A 39 -6.15 2.53 31.92
C LEU A 39 -6.31 4.05 31.75
N THR A 40 -5.69 4.81 32.66
CA THR A 40 -5.69 6.28 32.68
C THR A 40 -4.27 6.80 32.89
N CYS A 41 -3.77 7.61 31.97
CA CYS A 41 -2.44 8.23 32.10
C CYS A 41 -2.47 9.39 33.12
N PRO A 42 -1.44 9.54 33.98
CA PRO A 42 -1.28 10.73 34.80
C PRO A 42 -0.86 11.93 33.93
N SER A 43 -1.38 13.11 34.25
CA SER A 43 -1.00 14.37 33.61
C SER A 43 0.06 15.10 34.44
N ASP A 44 1.32 15.03 34.01
CA ASP A 44 2.41 15.81 34.62
C ASP A 44 2.40 17.26 34.15
N ASP A 45 2.32 18.20 35.09
CA ASP A 45 2.47 19.64 34.80
C ASP A 45 2.96 20.42 36.03
N ASN A 46 4.28 20.41 36.27
CA ASN A 46 4.94 21.48 37.05
C ASN A 46 6.47 21.56 36.82
N GLN A 47 6.97 22.74 36.47
CA GLN A 47 8.41 23.08 36.55
C GLN A 47 8.63 24.14 37.64
N THR A 48 9.62 23.97 38.52
CA THR A 48 10.32 25.13 39.11
C THR A 48 11.72 24.83 39.69
N SER A 49 12.73 25.38 39.02
CA SER A 49 13.99 25.98 39.55
C SER A 49 14.83 25.31 40.68
N LEU A 50 16.03 24.88 40.26
CA LEU A 50 17.37 25.35 40.72
C LEU A 50 17.96 24.97 42.10
N GLU A 51 19.30 24.90 42.10
CA GLU A 51 20.29 24.86 43.21
C GLU A 51 20.34 23.61 44.11
N GLY A 52 21.56 23.22 44.53
CA GLY A 52 21.80 22.23 45.60
C GLY A 52 22.81 21.12 45.28
N ASN A 53 24.10 21.41 45.48
CA ASN A 53 25.21 20.45 45.31
C ASN A 53 25.42 19.57 46.56
N GLU A 54 25.78 18.29 46.37
CA GLU A 54 26.36 17.29 47.32
C GLU A 54 25.86 17.21 48.79
N LEU A 55 25.44 16.01 49.24
CA LEU A 55 26.22 15.22 50.23
C LEU A 55 25.58 13.86 50.61
N GLU A 56 26.45 13.05 51.22
CA GLU A 56 26.28 11.76 51.92
C GLU A 56 24.99 11.57 52.74
N MET A 57 24.52 10.31 52.86
CA MET A 57 24.77 9.50 54.08
C MET A 57 24.35 8.03 53.93
N ASN A 58 24.79 7.20 54.87
CA ASN A 58 24.69 5.74 54.82
C ASN A 58 24.14 5.19 56.16
N HIS A 59 23.39 4.08 56.07
CA HIS A 59 23.14 3.09 57.14
C HIS A 59 22.22 3.39 58.34
N ASP A 60 21.88 2.28 59.04
CA ASP A 60 21.19 2.14 60.35
C ASP A 60 19.72 2.61 60.46
N GLN A 61 18.79 1.95 61.18
CA GLN A 61 18.77 0.72 62.00
C GLN A 61 17.26 0.29 62.15
N GLU A 62 16.76 -0.86 62.66
CA GLU A 62 17.24 -2.13 63.27
C GLU A 62 16.04 -3.15 63.20
N GLN A 63 16.23 -4.39 63.68
CA GLN A 63 15.21 -5.39 64.15
C GLN A 63 14.62 -6.36 63.11
N GLU A 64 14.40 -7.65 63.41
CA GLU A 64 14.38 -8.36 64.74
C GLU A 64 15.30 -9.62 64.79
N LYS A 65 15.36 -10.32 65.93
CA LYS A 65 16.52 -11.18 66.34
C LYS A 65 16.25 -12.69 66.44
N GLU A 66 17.28 -13.47 66.07
CA GLU A 66 17.84 -14.68 66.74
C GLU A 66 16.93 -15.71 67.44
N GLN A 67 17.09 -17.00 67.06
CA GLN A 67 17.72 -18.06 67.90
C GLN A 67 18.05 -19.28 67.00
N GLU A 68 19.32 -19.66 66.84
CA GLU A 68 20.11 -20.60 67.67
C GLU A 68 19.80 -22.10 67.43
N GLU A 69 20.55 -22.72 66.50
CA GLU A 69 21.11 -24.09 66.67
C GLU A 69 22.58 -24.08 66.17
N GLN A 70 23.45 -24.91 66.75
CA GLN A 70 24.85 -25.09 66.30
C GLN A 70 24.99 -26.43 65.55
N PRO A 71 25.94 -26.58 64.62
CA PRO A 71 26.19 -27.84 63.93
C PRO A 71 26.91 -28.86 64.82
N ASP A 72 26.59 -30.14 64.63
CA ASP A 72 27.48 -31.27 64.95
C ASP A 72 28.44 -31.53 63.77
N GLU A 73 29.60 -32.14 64.05
CA GLU A 73 30.64 -32.47 63.05
C GLU A 73 30.47 -33.88 62.44
N GLU A 74 31.27 -34.18 61.40
CA GLU A 74 31.46 -35.47 60.69
C GLU A 74 30.49 -35.82 59.53
N GLU A 75 30.83 -35.38 58.30
CA GLU A 75 31.04 -36.26 57.13
C GLU A 75 31.70 -35.48 55.96
N GLN A 76 32.97 -35.84 55.66
CA GLN A 76 33.67 -36.02 54.37
C GLN A 76 33.23 -35.15 53.16
N GLU A 77 34.07 -34.27 52.58
CA GLU A 77 35.33 -34.54 51.84
C GLU A 77 35.15 -35.49 50.62
N GLU A 78 34.74 -34.91 49.48
CA GLU A 78 35.03 -35.33 48.08
C GLU A 78 34.54 -34.18 47.15
N GLN A 79 34.88 -34.19 45.85
CA GLN A 79 34.61 -33.14 44.84
C GLN A 79 35.29 -31.76 45.07
N PRO A 80 36.62 -31.70 44.93
CA PRO A 80 37.28 -30.67 44.11
C PRO A 80 37.91 -31.25 42.83
N GLU A 81 38.11 -32.58 42.80
CA GLU A 81 38.92 -33.27 41.79
C GLU A 81 38.33 -33.27 40.37
N GLU A 82 37.04 -32.98 40.18
CA GLU A 82 36.40 -32.92 38.85
C GLU A 82 36.63 -31.56 38.15
N GLU A 83 36.54 -30.42 38.86
CA GLU A 83 36.89 -29.10 38.28
C GLU A 83 38.41 -28.94 38.09
N GLU A 84 39.23 -29.61 38.91
CA GLU A 84 40.68 -29.69 38.70
C GLU A 84 41.04 -30.62 37.52
N GLN A 85 40.26 -31.68 37.25
CA GLN A 85 40.47 -32.56 36.09
C GLN A 85 40.07 -31.92 34.76
N GLU A 86 38.93 -31.20 34.69
CA GLU A 86 38.57 -30.48 33.45
C GLU A 86 39.62 -29.38 33.12
N GLN A 87 40.25 -28.77 34.12
CA GLN A 87 41.36 -27.82 33.92
C GLN A 87 42.69 -28.51 33.57
N GLU A 88 43.03 -29.66 34.18
CA GLU A 88 44.20 -30.45 33.76
C GLU A 88 44.02 -31.03 32.34
N GLU A 89 42.80 -31.31 31.87
CA GLU A 89 42.51 -31.71 30.48
C GLU A 89 42.56 -30.51 29.51
N GLU A 90 41.99 -29.33 29.83
CA GLU A 90 42.15 -28.11 29.01
C GLU A 90 43.62 -27.62 28.94
N GLU A 91 44.40 -27.72 30.02
CA GLU A 91 45.85 -27.41 29.99
C GLU A 91 46.66 -28.47 29.22
N GLN A 92 46.23 -29.75 29.20
CA GLN A 92 46.87 -30.79 28.37
C GLN A 92 46.53 -30.67 26.88
N GLU A 93 45.30 -30.33 26.51
CA GLU A 93 44.96 -30.04 25.09
C GLU A 93 45.72 -28.79 24.60
N GLN A 94 45.91 -27.78 25.46
CA GLN A 94 46.76 -26.62 25.13
C GLN A 94 48.26 -26.96 25.09
N GLU A 95 48.80 -27.80 25.98
CA GLU A 95 50.19 -28.27 25.87
C GLU A 95 50.40 -29.22 24.67
N GLU A 96 49.38 -29.95 24.19
CA GLU A 96 49.45 -30.73 22.95
C GLU A 96 49.32 -29.83 21.69
N GLU A 97 48.44 -28.81 21.67
CA GLU A 97 48.41 -27.80 20.59
C GLU A 97 49.72 -26.99 20.51
N GLU A 98 50.29 -26.53 21.64
CA GLU A 98 51.60 -25.88 21.65
C GLU A 98 52.73 -26.84 21.23
N GLN A 99 52.60 -28.16 21.45
CA GLN A 99 53.57 -29.15 20.98
C GLN A 99 53.43 -29.48 19.49
N GLU A 100 52.23 -29.54 18.92
CA GLU A 100 52.07 -29.64 17.45
C GLU A 100 52.58 -28.36 16.75
N GLN A 101 52.34 -27.18 17.35
CA GLN A 101 52.91 -25.91 16.87
C GLN A 101 54.44 -25.79 17.09
N GLU A 102 55.03 -26.45 18.10
CA GLU A 102 56.49 -26.59 18.20
C GLU A 102 57.06 -27.73 17.32
N GLU A 103 56.27 -28.70 16.85
CA GLU A 103 56.67 -29.67 15.79
C GLU A 103 56.50 -29.11 14.36
N GLU A 104 55.82 -27.97 14.15
CA GLU A 104 55.99 -27.08 12.97
C GLU A 104 57.36 -26.36 12.98
N GLN A 105 58.42 -27.11 13.28
CA GLN A 105 59.75 -26.64 13.66
C GLN A 105 60.57 -26.18 12.43
N GLU A 106 60.22 -25.01 11.89
CA GLU A 106 60.83 -24.34 10.72
C GLU A 106 61.11 -25.31 9.55
N ALA A 107 60.07 -25.64 8.75
CA ALA A 107 60.29 -26.31 7.47
C ALA A 107 61.29 -25.50 6.62
N ASP A 108 62.31 -26.17 6.02
CA ASP A 108 63.37 -25.48 5.25
C ASP A 108 62.78 -24.59 4.13
N ILE A 109 61.61 -24.98 3.60
CA ILE A 109 60.78 -24.21 2.68
C ILE A 109 59.31 -24.36 3.10
N THR A 110 58.56 -23.24 3.11
CA THR A 110 57.09 -23.23 3.18
C THR A 110 56.53 -22.50 1.96
N VAL A 111 55.50 -23.07 1.32
CA VAL A 111 54.78 -22.52 0.16
C VAL A 111 53.27 -22.79 0.27
N VAL A 112 52.45 -22.10 -0.51
CA VAL A 112 51.02 -22.43 -0.68
C VAL A 112 50.81 -23.25 -1.95
N GLU A 113 49.79 -24.12 -1.99
CA GLU A 113 49.39 -24.84 -3.21
C GLU A 113 49.25 -23.91 -4.43
N GLY A 114 49.89 -24.30 -5.54
CA GLY A 114 50.00 -23.51 -6.77
C GLY A 114 51.29 -22.67 -6.89
N GLU A 115 52.08 -22.55 -5.82
CA GLU A 115 53.40 -21.92 -5.88
C GLU A 115 54.50 -22.89 -6.36
N LEU A 116 55.61 -22.30 -6.83
CA LEU A 116 56.79 -23.01 -7.30
C LEU A 116 57.85 -23.07 -6.20
N VAL A 117 58.21 -24.29 -5.78
CA VAL A 117 59.43 -24.58 -5.04
C VAL A 117 60.61 -24.54 -6.02
N ASP A 118 61.65 -23.77 -5.72
CA ASP A 118 62.88 -23.60 -6.51
C ASP A 118 64.08 -23.59 -5.56
N ILE A 119 65.09 -24.44 -5.80
CA ILE A 119 66.19 -24.68 -4.86
C ILE A 119 67.55 -24.63 -5.59
N ASP A 120 68.34 -23.57 -5.34
CA ASP A 120 69.72 -23.39 -5.83
C ASP A 120 70.77 -23.67 -4.72
N PRO A 121 71.12 -24.95 -4.43
CA PRO A 121 72.05 -25.30 -3.36
C PRO A 121 73.48 -24.85 -3.66
N GLN A 122 73.98 -23.90 -2.88
CA GLN A 122 75.33 -23.33 -3.04
C GLN A 122 76.44 -24.30 -2.59
N VAL A 123 76.92 -25.13 -3.51
CA VAL A 123 77.97 -26.13 -3.28
C VAL A 123 79.38 -25.63 -3.66
N THR A 124 80.41 -26.11 -2.94
CA THR A 124 81.82 -25.80 -3.25
C THR A 124 82.75 -26.96 -2.89
N ASP A 125 83.64 -27.35 -3.81
CA ASP A 125 84.69 -28.33 -3.53
C ASP A 125 86.04 -27.66 -3.15
N PRO A 126 86.77 -28.14 -2.11
CA PRO A 126 88.06 -27.57 -1.70
C PRO A 126 89.26 -27.87 -2.60
N ASP A 127 89.28 -29.01 -3.32
CA ASP A 127 90.39 -29.42 -4.20
C ASP A 127 90.16 -28.97 -5.67
N GLY A 128 88.91 -28.66 -6.02
CA GLY A 128 88.47 -28.07 -7.29
C GLY A 128 87.88 -29.08 -8.28
N ASP A 129 87.38 -30.22 -7.81
CA ASP A 129 86.78 -31.26 -8.65
C ASP A 129 85.34 -30.89 -9.10
N GLU A 130 84.83 -31.58 -10.14
CA GLU A 130 83.54 -31.31 -10.78
C GLU A 130 82.40 -31.98 -10.00
N LEU A 131 81.59 -31.17 -9.30
CA LEU A 131 80.47 -31.65 -8.48
C LEU A 131 79.23 -31.94 -9.32
N SER A 132 78.60 -33.09 -9.08
CA SER A 132 77.22 -33.38 -9.52
C SER A 132 76.25 -33.25 -8.35
N ILE A 133 75.07 -32.67 -8.61
CA ILE A 133 73.96 -32.56 -7.67
C ILE A 133 72.81 -33.44 -8.19
N GLU A 134 72.17 -34.21 -7.30
CA GLU A 134 70.96 -34.99 -7.59
C GLU A 134 69.93 -34.69 -6.49
N PHE A 135 68.67 -34.49 -6.89
CA PHE A 135 67.53 -34.26 -5.99
C PHE A 135 66.63 -35.50 -5.94
N SER A 136 65.94 -35.73 -4.83
CA SER A 136 64.84 -36.71 -4.75
C SER A 136 63.49 -36.09 -5.09
N GLU A 137 62.50 -36.95 -5.39
CA GLU A 137 61.08 -36.60 -5.32
C GLU A 137 60.77 -35.87 -3.98
N PRO A 138 59.89 -34.85 -3.96
CA PRO A 138 59.04 -34.38 -5.07
C PRO A 138 59.74 -33.48 -6.11
N LEU A 139 61.02 -33.11 -5.92
CA LEU A 139 61.75 -32.20 -6.82
C LEU A 139 62.14 -32.87 -8.15
N ASN A 140 62.31 -32.05 -9.19
CA ASN A 140 62.77 -32.47 -10.53
C ASN A 140 64.31 -32.47 -10.68
N GLU A 141 64.82 -32.82 -11.86
CA GLU A 141 66.27 -32.86 -12.16
C GLU A 141 66.97 -31.49 -12.03
N ASP A 142 66.24 -30.39 -12.17
CA ASP A 142 66.74 -29.01 -12.08
C ASP A 142 66.60 -28.41 -10.65
N GLY A 143 65.93 -29.12 -9.72
CA GLY A 143 65.72 -28.68 -8.32
C GLY A 143 64.37 -27.97 -8.06
N GLU A 144 63.44 -28.01 -9.02
CA GLU A 144 62.13 -27.35 -8.92
C GLU A 144 60.99 -28.34 -8.61
N TRP A 145 59.92 -27.87 -7.95
CA TRP A 145 58.61 -28.54 -7.88
C TRP A 145 57.49 -27.50 -7.95
N GLN A 146 56.69 -27.56 -9.02
CA GLN A 146 55.43 -26.82 -9.14
C GLN A 146 54.34 -27.59 -8.40
N THR A 147 53.82 -27.02 -7.31
CA THR A 147 52.69 -27.62 -6.57
C THR A 147 51.37 -27.42 -7.33
N GLU A 148 50.44 -28.35 -7.17
CA GLU A 148 49.03 -28.26 -7.64
C GLU A 148 48.05 -28.31 -6.45
N GLN A 149 46.75 -28.11 -6.70
CA GLN A 149 45.72 -28.22 -5.66
C GLN A 149 45.53 -29.69 -5.25
N GLY A 150 45.64 -29.98 -3.95
CA GLY A 150 45.72 -31.33 -3.39
C GLY A 150 47.14 -31.82 -3.05
N ASP A 151 48.16 -30.97 -3.18
CA ASP A 151 49.54 -31.22 -2.73
C ASP A 151 49.81 -30.73 -1.28
N ALA A 152 48.81 -30.25 -0.55
CA ALA A 152 48.96 -29.83 0.85
C ALA A 152 49.51 -30.94 1.77
N GLY A 153 50.54 -30.62 2.55
CA GLY A 153 51.20 -31.52 3.49
C GLY A 153 52.70 -31.27 3.66
N LEU A 154 53.35 -32.10 4.49
CA LEU A 154 54.79 -32.05 4.76
C LEU A 154 55.54 -33.10 3.93
N TYR A 155 56.53 -32.63 3.17
CA TYR A 155 57.34 -33.43 2.26
C TYR A 155 58.82 -33.36 2.66
N THR A 156 59.56 -34.45 2.43
CA THR A 156 61.01 -34.51 2.68
C THR A 156 61.75 -34.75 1.37
N ALA A 157 62.68 -33.87 1.01
CA ALA A 157 63.55 -34.05 -0.16
C ALA A 157 65.02 -34.23 0.27
N THR A 158 65.76 -35.09 -0.44
CA THR A 158 67.20 -35.26 -0.24
C THR A 158 67.98 -34.60 -1.36
N ILE A 159 68.89 -33.70 -1.00
CA ILE A 159 69.89 -33.11 -1.89
C ILE A 159 71.19 -33.91 -1.75
N THR A 160 71.60 -34.60 -2.82
CA THR A 160 72.83 -35.39 -2.88
C THR A 160 73.88 -34.65 -3.69
N VAL A 161 75.07 -34.46 -3.15
CA VAL A 161 76.21 -33.80 -3.83
C VAL A 161 77.40 -34.75 -3.86
N SER A 162 78.03 -34.91 -5.03
CA SER A 162 79.09 -35.91 -5.25
C SER A 162 80.30 -35.33 -5.97
N ASP A 163 81.50 -35.68 -5.51
CA ASP A 163 82.79 -35.44 -6.18
C ASP A 163 83.18 -36.59 -7.16
N GLY A 164 82.31 -37.60 -7.30
CA GLY A 164 82.57 -38.82 -8.08
C GLY A 164 83.32 -39.94 -7.33
N VAL A 165 83.69 -39.71 -6.07
CA VAL A 165 84.39 -40.63 -5.15
C VAL A 165 83.64 -40.75 -3.80
N SER A 166 83.04 -39.67 -3.34
CA SER A 166 82.36 -39.46 -2.06
C SER A 166 81.03 -38.71 -2.29
N THR A 167 80.00 -39.02 -1.51
CA THR A 167 78.76 -38.23 -1.46
C THR A 167 78.63 -37.49 -0.13
N VAL A 168 77.94 -36.36 -0.16
CA VAL A 168 77.29 -35.75 1.00
C VAL A 168 75.81 -35.58 0.69
N GLU A 169 74.97 -35.94 1.65
CA GLU A 169 73.51 -35.91 1.54
C GLU A 169 72.98 -34.94 2.59
N ARG A 170 72.01 -34.11 2.22
CA ARG A 170 71.21 -33.29 3.14
C ARG A 170 69.73 -33.52 2.86
N GLU A 171 69.00 -33.95 3.87
CA GLU A 171 67.54 -33.89 3.88
C GLU A 171 67.08 -32.46 4.18
N ILE A 172 65.99 -32.05 3.53
CA ILE A 172 65.27 -30.81 3.77
C ILE A 172 63.76 -31.08 3.88
N THR A 173 63.05 -30.23 4.61
CA THR A 173 61.59 -30.25 4.74
C THR A 173 60.93 -29.19 3.85
N ILE A 174 59.82 -29.56 3.21
CA ILE A 174 59.00 -28.67 2.39
C ILE A 174 57.56 -28.79 2.91
N LEU A 175 57.02 -27.71 3.47
CA LEU A 175 55.64 -27.62 3.89
C LEU A 175 54.81 -26.93 2.79
N VAL A 176 53.81 -27.64 2.26
CA VAL A 176 52.80 -27.07 1.36
C VAL A 176 51.55 -26.81 2.17
N LEU A 177 51.19 -25.54 2.33
CA LEU A 177 49.95 -25.10 2.95
C LEU A 177 48.79 -25.18 1.95
N PRO A 178 47.57 -25.56 2.38
CA PRO A 178 46.42 -25.65 1.48
C PRO A 178 46.09 -24.32 0.81
N GLY A 179 45.63 -24.38 -0.44
CA GLY A 179 45.12 -23.22 -1.17
C GLY A 179 43.67 -22.91 -0.82
N ASN A 180 43.34 -21.61 -0.72
CA ASN A 180 42.02 -21.06 -0.43
C ASN A 180 40.89 -21.80 -1.18
N MET A 181 39.95 -22.35 -0.42
CA MET A 181 38.69 -22.91 -0.92
C MET A 181 37.65 -21.78 -1.05
N PRO A 182 36.81 -21.76 -2.10
CA PRO A 182 35.80 -20.71 -2.24
C PRO A 182 34.57 -20.95 -1.33
N PRO A 183 33.89 -19.90 -0.86
CA PRO A 183 32.65 -20.04 -0.08
C PRO A 183 31.50 -20.64 -0.90
N GLU A 184 30.53 -21.25 -0.21
CA GLU A 184 29.29 -21.81 -0.78
C GLU A 184 28.04 -20.97 -0.42
N ILE A 185 26.99 -21.05 -1.26
CA ILE A 185 25.71 -20.30 -1.07
C ILE A 185 24.50 -21.25 -1.05
N GLY A 186 24.02 -21.56 0.15
CA GLY A 186 22.75 -22.26 0.42
C GLY A 186 21.54 -21.32 0.35
N ILE A 187 20.68 -21.51 -0.65
CA ILE A 187 19.37 -20.85 -0.81
C ILE A 187 18.57 -21.59 -1.90
N GLU A 188 17.24 -21.49 -1.89
CA GLU A 188 16.37 -22.07 -2.92
C GLU A 188 16.53 -21.35 -4.28
N GLU A 189 16.30 -22.05 -5.39
CA GLU A 189 16.46 -21.49 -6.75
C GLU A 189 15.33 -20.53 -7.14
N THR A 190 14.15 -20.69 -6.55
CA THR A 190 12.96 -19.86 -6.78
C THR A 190 12.26 -19.57 -5.46
N LEU A 191 11.87 -18.32 -5.22
CA LEU A 191 11.04 -17.89 -4.09
C LEU A 191 9.76 -17.21 -4.62
N GLU A 192 8.62 -17.46 -3.98
CA GLU A 192 7.31 -16.89 -4.34
C GLU A 192 6.78 -15.98 -3.22
N TYR A 193 6.27 -14.80 -3.58
CA TYR A 193 5.69 -13.79 -2.68
C TYR A 193 4.46 -13.14 -3.32
N ASP A 194 3.62 -12.46 -2.54
CA ASP A 194 2.50 -11.67 -3.04
C ASP A 194 2.81 -10.15 -2.97
N GLU A 195 2.22 -9.31 -3.84
CA GLU A 195 2.43 -7.86 -3.78
C GLU A 195 2.05 -7.23 -2.43
N GLY A 196 2.93 -6.35 -1.93
CA GLY A 196 2.88 -5.80 -0.58
C GLY A 196 3.64 -6.63 0.47
N ASP A 197 4.18 -7.80 0.12
CA ASP A 197 5.08 -8.55 1.00
C ASP A 197 6.44 -7.87 1.16
N ARG A 198 7.02 -8.12 2.34
CA ARG A 198 8.38 -7.73 2.70
C ARG A 198 9.33 -8.91 2.56
N ILE A 199 9.96 -9.00 1.40
CA ILE A 199 10.97 -9.99 1.05
C ILE A 199 12.18 -9.84 1.97
N VAL A 200 12.65 -10.96 2.51
CA VAL A 200 13.92 -11.07 3.24
C VAL A 200 14.70 -12.23 2.63
N LEU A 201 15.88 -11.93 2.10
CA LEU A 201 16.82 -12.91 1.58
C LEU A 201 17.80 -13.27 2.69
N ASP A 202 17.77 -14.53 3.10
CA ASP A 202 18.57 -15.10 4.19
C ASP A 202 19.35 -16.32 3.68
N PRO A 203 20.40 -16.12 2.84
CA PRO A 203 21.20 -17.22 2.33
C PRO A 203 22.10 -17.79 3.43
N GLU A 204 22.15 -19.10 3.53
CA GLU A 204 23.16 -19.82 4.29
C GLU A 204 24.50 -19.69 3.56
N ILE A 205 25.50 -19.10 4.21
CA ILE A 205 26.84 -18.89 3.66
C ILE A 205 27.82 -19.66 4.53
N THR A 206 28.63 -20.52 3.91
CA THR A 206 29.63 -21.34 4.59
C THR A 206 30.94 -21.28 3.85
N ASP A 207 32.04 -21.09 4.57
CA ASP A 207 33.39 -21.09 4.03
C ASP A 207 34.19 -22.27 4.60
N PRO A 208 34.87 -23.09 3.77
CA PRO A 208 35.64 -24.23 4.27
C PRO A 208 36.88 -23.85 5.10
N ASP A 209 37.42 -22.64 4.90
CA ASP A 209 38.62 -22.14 5.57
C ASP A 209 38.28 -21.24 6.79
N ASP A 210 36.98 -21.12 7.13
CA ASP A 210 36.39 -20.23 8.16
C ASP A 210 36.74 -18.73 7.96
N GLU A 211 37.00 -18.32 6.71
CA GLU A 211 37.28 -16.91 6.39
C GLU A 211 36.02 -16.01 6.50
N ASN A 212 36.23 -14.72 6.78
CA ASN A 212 35.15 -13.75 6.94
C ASN A 212 34.52 -13.38 5.57
N VAL A 213 33.54 -14.17 5.12
CA VAL A 213 32.85 -13.94 3.85
C VAL A 213 32.06 -12.63 3.85
N THR A 214 32.22 -11.86 2.77
CA THR A 214 31.40 -10.69 2.45
C THR A 214 30.32 -11.04 1.44
N VAL A 215 29.08 -10.60 1.70
CA VAL A 215 27.90 -10.90 0.86
C VAL A 215 27.37 -9.61 0.22
N SER A 216 26.99 -9.69 -1.06
CA SER A 216 26.35 -8.59 -1.78
C SER A 216 25.25 -9.09 -2.74
N TYR A 217 24.37 -8.18 -3.15
CA TYR A 217 23.16 -8.49 -3.92
C TYR A 217 23.08 -7.59 -5.15
N SER A 218 22.70 -8.15 -6.30
CA SER A 218 22.46 -7.40 -7.53
C SER A 218 21.31 -7.98 -8.37
N GLY A 219 20.95 -7.32 -9.46
CA GLY A 219 19.73 -7.59 -10.22
C GLY A 219 18.61 -6.62 -9.85
N TRP A 220 17.40 -7.14 -9.61
CA TRP A 220 16.24 -6.36 -9.14
C TRP A 220 16.46 -5.89 -7.69
N ILE A 221 16.57 -6.83 -6.75
CA ILE A 221 16.93 -6.60 -5.34
C ILE A 221 18.44 -6.32 -5.20
N LYS A 222 18.80 -5.41 -4.27
CA LYS A 222 20.18 -4.91 -4.05
C LYS A 222 20.58 -4.87 -2.57
N SER A 223 19.85 -5.59 -1.74
CA SER A 223 19.96 -5.66 -0.29
C SER A 223 19.30 -6.95 0.20
N SER A 224 19.61 -7.45 1.40
CA SER A 224 18.94 -8.63 1.98
C SER A 224 17.47 -8.41 2.33
N VAL A 225 16.92 -7.21 2.12
CA VAL A 225 15.51 -6.87 2.32
C VAL A 225 15.02 -6.06 1.13
N TYR A 226 13.79 -6.31 0.71
CA TYR A 226 13.01 -5.51 -0.23
C TYR A 226 11.55 -5.45 0.25
N GLU A 227 10.85 -4.34 -0.01
CA GLU A 227 9.43 -4.17 0.30
C GLU A 227 8.73 -3.94 -1.04
N THR A 228 7.89 -4.88 -1.45
CA THR A 228 7.16 -4.80 -2.73
C THR A 228 6.00 -3.81 -2.63
N ASP A 229 5.63 -3.21 -3.75
CA ASP A 229 4.35 -2.52 -3.90
C ASP A 229 3.43 -3.25 -4.91
N TYR A 230 2.36 -2.58 -5.34
CA TYR A 230 1.33 -3.13 -6.24
C TYR A 230 1.65 -2.90 -7.73
N ASP A 231 2.84 -2.41 -8.07
CA ASP A 231 3.31 -2.27 -9.45
C ASP A 231 4.54 -3.18 -9.70
N ASP A 232 4.76 -4.17 -8.82
CA ASP A 232 5.96 -5.01 -8.72
C ASP A 232 5.68 -6.50 -9.10
N ALA A 233 4.46 -6.90 -9.47
CA ALA A 233 4.15 -8.24 -9.95
C ALA A 233 5.00 -8.68 -11.16
N GLY A 234 5.58 -9.90 -11.11
CA GLY A 234 6.41 -10.44 -12.19
C GLY A 234 7.41 -11.53 -11.78
N GLU A 235 8.26 -11.92 -12.73
CA GLU A 235 9.41 -12.82 -12.52
C GLU A 235 10.72 -12.01 -12.61
N TYR A 236 11.56 -12.10 -11.59
CA TYR A 236 12.78 -11.31 -11.44
C TYR A 236 13.99 -12.18 -11.13
N THR A 237 15.17 -11.77 -11.61
CA THR A 237 16.44 -12.40 -11.24
C THR A 237 17.17 -11.54 -10.20
N VAL A 238 17.69 -12.22 -9.17
CA VAL A 238 18.57 -11.65 -8.16
C VAL A 238 19.85 -12.48 -8.12
N THR A 239 21.01 -11.83 -8.20
CA THR A 239 22.32 -12.47 -8.08
C THR A 239 22.88 -12.18 -6.70
N ILE A 240 23.15 -13.23 -5.93
CA ILE A 240 23.86 -13.18 -4.65
C ILE A 240 25.32 -13.48 -4.92
N THR A 241 26.21 -12.59 -4.49
CA THR A 241 27.67 -12.72 -4.66
C THR A 241 28.33 -12.81 -3.28
N ALA A 242 29.13 -13.86 -3.06
CA ALA A 242 29.87 -14.09 -1.82
C ALA A 242 31.38 -14.12 -2.10
N SER A 243 32.18 -13.50 -1.24
CA SER A 243 33.64 -13.42 -1.38
C SER A 243 34.33 -13.28 -0.01
N ASP A 244 35.24 -14.21 0.26
CA ASP A 244 36.22 -14.24 1.35
C ASP A 244 37.19 -13.02 1.30
N GLY A 245 37.68 -12.71 0.10
CA GLY A 245 38.71 -11.71 -0.20
C GLY A 245 39.68 -12.15 -1.32
N THR A 246 39.75 -13.45 -1.60
CA THR A 246 40.63 -14.10 -2.59
C THR A 246 39.81 -14.68 -3.74
N SER A 247 38.76 -15.43 -3.41
CA SER A 247 37.80 -16.08 -4.28
C SER A 247 36.51 -15.24 -4.37
N THR A 248 35.63 -15.61 -5.30
CA THR A 248 34.27 -15.05 -5.39
C THR A 248 33.36 -16.07 -6.06
N VAL A 249 32.18 -16.30 -5.49
CA VAL A 249 31.12 -17.11 -6.09
C VAL A 249 29.86 -16.27 -6.30
N GLU A 250 29.07 -16.64 -7.32
CA GLU A 250 27.80 -16.01 -7.64
C GLU A 250 26.71 -17.07 -7.78
N LYS A 251 25.53 -16.78 -7.25
CA LYS A 251 24.33 -17.62 -7.38
C LYS A 251 23.14 -16.76 -7.80
N GLU A 252 22.56 -17.08 -8.95
CA GLU A 252 21.31 -16.48 -9.41
C GLU A 252 20.11 -17.22 -8.82
N ILE A 253 19.12 -16.47 -8.34
CA ILE A 253 17.81 -16.97 -7.90
C ILE A 253 16.69 -16.23 -8.64
N THR A 254 15.55 -16.89 -8.78
CA THR A 254 14.32 -16.30 -9.32
C THR A 254 13.42 -15.86 -8.17
N ILE A 255 12.91 -14.64 -8.22
CA ILE A 255 11.82 -14.19 -7.35
C ILE A 255 10.56 -14.03 -8.20
N VAL A 256 9.46 -14.65 -7.77
CA VAL A 256 8.14 -14.49 -8.37
C VAL A 256 7.29 -13.66 -7.42
N VAL A 257 6.69 -12.59 -7.93
CA VAL A 257 5.74 -11.73 -7.20
C VAL A 257 4.36 -11.87 -7.85
N ASN A 258 3.38 -12.36 -7.09
CA ASN A 258 2.00 -12.53 -7.54
C ASN A 258 1.20 -11.23 -7.41
N ASN A 259 0.47 -10.87 -8.47
CA ASN A 259 -0.41 -9.69 -8.52
C ASN A 259 -1.53 -9.74 -7.46
N VAL A 260 -1.73 -8.67 -6.70
CA VAL A 260 -2.78 -8.58 -5.66
C VAL A 260 -3.87 -7.59 -6.09
N ASN A 261 -4.83 -8.10 -6.88
CA ASN A 261 -5.90 -7.37 -7.56
C ASN A 261 -6.49 -6.20 -6.74
N ARG A 262 -6.15 -4.97 -7.12
CA ARG A 262 -6.76 -3.72 -6.66
C ARG A 262 -8.15 -3.57 -7.29
N LYS A 263 -9.04 -2.78 -6.71
CA LYS A 263 -10.40 -2.60 -7.26
C LYS A 263 -10.44 -1.47 -8.30
N PRO A 264 -11.32 -1.55 -9.31
CA PRO A 264 -11.54 -0.46 -10.25
C PRO A 264 -12.08 0.77 -9.51
N VAL A 265 -11.59 1.93 -9.91
CA VAL A 265 -12.11 3.24 -9.54
C VAL A 265 -13.32 3.53 -10.44
N LEU A 266 -14.39 4.08 -9.87
CA LEU A 266 -15.63 4.43 -10.58
C LEU A 266 -16.02 5.88 -10.28
N GLU A 267 -16.04 6.71 -11.31
CA GLU A 267 -16.41 8.13 -11.24
C GLU A 267 -17.70 8.38 -12.04
N LEU A 268 -18.56 9.28 -11.55
CA LEU A 268 -19.81 9.68 -12.21
C LEU A 268 -19.69 11.14 -12.64
N LEU A 269 -19.67 11.41 -13.94
CA LEU A 269 -19.27 12.71 -14.49
C LEU A 269 -20.38 13.78 -14.49
N ASN A 270 -21.64 13.37 -14.33
CA ASN A 270 -22.81 14.26 -14.41
C ASN A 270 -23.78 14.12 -13.22
N VAL A 271 -23.32 13.56 -12.10
CA VAL A 271 -24.11 13.34 -10.88
C VAL A 271 -23.47 14.14 -9.75
N GLU A 272 -24.11 15.25 -9.33
CA GLU A 272 -23.62 16.09 -8.23
C GLU A 272 -24.19 15.60 -6.89
N ASP A 273 -23.35 15.53 -5.85
CA ASP A 273 -23.67 15.03 -4.49
C ASP A 273 -24.42 13.67 -4.43
N GLY A 274 -24.31 12.84 -5.48
CA GLY A 274 -24.99 11.54 -5.59
C GLY A 274 -26.44 11.62 -6.08
N MET A 275 -26.87 12.76 -6.64
CA MET A 275 -28.25 13.02 -7.06
C MET A 275 -28.35 13.41 -8.55
N LEU A 276 -29.45 13.03 -9.19
CA LEU A 276 -29.80 13.40 -10.56
C LEU A 276 -31.29 13.79 -10.63
N GLU A 277 -31.58 15.07 -10.89
CA GLU A 277 -32.96 15.54 -11.09
C GLU A 277 -33.31 15.58 -12.59
N ILE A 278 -34.51 15.10 -12.93
CA ILE A 278 -35.06 15.05 -14.29
C ILE A 278 -36.57 15.39 -14.25
N THR A 279 -37.21 15.60 -15.40
CA THR A 279 -38.69 15.69 -15.52
C THR A 279 -39.21 14.56 -16.40
N GLU A 280 -40.40 14.03 -16.10
CA GLU A 280 -41.08 13.02 -16.94
C GLU A 280 -41.12 13.43 -18.43
N GLY A 281 -41.00 12.45 -19.32
CA GLY A 281 -40.90 12.66 -20.77
C GLY A 281 -39.52 13.12 -21.25
N GLN A 282 -38.49 13.09 -20.38
CA GLN A 282 -37.10 13.34 -20.72
C GLN A 282 -36.26 12.06 -20.58
N THR A 283 -35.15 11.98 -21.32
CA THR A 283 -34.16 10.92 -21.14
C THR A 283 -33.23 11.28 -19.98
N ALA A 284 -33.30 10.52 -18.89
CA ALA A 284 -32.27 10.55 -17.84
C ALA A 284 -31.02 9.82 -18.35
N MET A 285 -29.84 10.31 -17.95
CA MET A 285 -28.55 9.75 -18.37
C MET A 285 -27.55 9.78 -17.21
N ILE A 286 -26.82 8.69 -16.99
CA ILE A 286 -25.71 8.62 -16.03
C ILE A 286 -24.42 8.29 -16.78
N ILE A 287 -23.54 9.29 -16.91
CA ILE A 287 -22.23 9.16 -17.54
C ILE A 287 -21.24 8.68 -16.48
N ALA A 288 -20.81 7.42 -16.62
CA ALA A 288 -19.81 6.81 -15.74
C ALA A 288 -18.49 6.59 -16.50
N GLU A 289 -17.37 6.93 -15.85
CA GLU A 289 -16.04 6.49 -16.27
C GLU A 289 -15.46 5.58 -15.18
N ALA A 290 -14.67 4.59 -15.60
CA ALA A 290 -13.98 3.70 -14.69
C ALA A 290 -12.55 3.48 -15.17
N SER A 291 -11.62 3.32 -14.23
CA SER A 291 -10.22 3.01 -14.48
C SER A 291 -9.75 1.98 -13.46
N ASP A 292 -8.87 1.08 -13.90
CA ASP A 292 -8.36 0.03 -13.05
C ASP A 292 -6.88 0.30 -12.71
N PRO A 293 -6.46 0.16 -11.45
CA PRO A 293 -5.06 0.35 -11.07
C PRO A 293 -4.10 -0.64 -11.72
N ASP A 294 -4.50 -1.91 -11.88
CA ASP A 294 -3.68 -3.00 -12.44
C ASP A 294 -3.78 -3.04 -13.96
N GLY A 295 -4.87 -2.49 -14.51
CA GLY A 295 -5.06 -2.24 -15.94
C GLY A 295 -6.00 -3.23 -16.62
N ASP A 296 -6.79 -3.98 -15.84
CA ASP A 296 -7.71 -5.00 -16.32
C ASP A 296 -8.95 -4.46 -17.08
N GLU A 297 -9.65 -5.37 -17.80
CA GLU A 297 -10.76 -5.02 -18.69
C GLU A 297 -12.08 -4.80 -17.93
N ILE A 298 -12.35 -3.54 -17.55
CA ILE A 298 -13.52 -3.18 -16.76
C ILE A 298 -14.84 -3.29 -17.55
N SER A 299 -15.83 -3.92 -16.91
CA SER A 299 -17.24 -3.87 -17.29
C SER A 299 -18.03 -2.90 -16.40
N ILE A 300 -18.69 -1.90 -16.99
CA ILE A 300 -19.64 -1.02 -16.30
C ILE A 300 -21.07 -1.53 -16.53
N ASN A 301 -21.89 -1.55 -15.47
CA ASN A 301 -23.29 -1.95 -15.52
C ASN A 301 -24.14 -1.00 -14.67
N PHE A 302 -25.34 -0.68 -15.15
CA PHE A 302 -26.36 0.09 -14.42
C PHE A 302 -27.46 -0.85 -13.92
N SER A 303 -28.21 -0.46 -12.89
CA SER A 303 -29.42 -1.15 -12.47
C SER A 303 -30.66 -0.60 -13.19
N GLU A 304 -31.72 -1.41 -13.28
CA GLU A 304 -33.05 -0.93 -13.64
C GLU A 304 -33.40 0.36 -12.84
N PRO A 305 -34.05 1.37 -13.47
CA PRO A 305 -34.64 1.36 -14.82
C PRO A 305 -33.65 1.66 -15.97
N PHE A 306 -32.37 1.90 -15.71
CA PHE A 306 -31.39 2.28 -16.74
C PHE A 306 -30.93 1.09 -17.60
N ASP A 307 -30.53 1.39 -18.83
CA ASP A 307 -30.06 0.43 -19.83
C ASP A 307 -28.54 0.15 -19.79
N GLU A 308 -28.01 -0.59 -20.78
CA GLU A 308 -26.56 -0.88 -20.88
C GLU A 308 -25.69 0.33 -21.23
N ASN A 309 -26.27 1.42 -21.74
CA ASN A 309 -25.58 2.66 -22.12
C ASN A 309 -25.63 3.72 -21.00
N GLY A 310 -26.41 3.48 -19.93
CA GLY A 310 -26.66 4.45 -18.88
C GLY A 310 -27.74 5.47 -19.25
N GLU A 311 -28.69 5.11 -20.12
CA GLU A 311 -29.86 5.92 -20.49
C GLU A 311 -31.17 5.33 -19.90
N TRP A 312 -32.14 6.20 -19.60
CA TRP A 312 -33.53 5.85 -19.25
C TRP A 312 -34.48 6.88 -19.87
N GLU A 313 -35.32 6.46 -20.82
CA GLU A 313 -36.44 7.27 -21.31
C GLU A 313 -37.58 7.23 -20.27
N THR A 314 -37.88 8.35 -19.61
CA THR A 314 -38.98 8.43 -18.61
C THR A 314 -40.34 8.62 -19.27
N GLU A 315 -41.36 7.91 -18.79
CA GLU A 315 -42.76 8.02 -19.25
C GLU A 315 -43.67 8.70 -18.20
N GLU A 316 -44.95 8.89 -18.55
CA GLU A 316 -46.00 9.39 -17.65
C GLU A 316 -46.27 8.37 -16.52
N GLY A 317 -46.02 8.74 -15.27
CA GLY A 317 -46.15 7.88 -14.10
C GLY A 317 -44.83 7.35 -13.52
N ASP A 318 -43.68 7.76 -14.07
CA ASP A 318 -42.35 7.48 -13.51
C ASP A 318 -41.96 8.46 -12.38
N ALA A 319 -42.75 9.52 -12.14
CA ALA A 319 -42.48 10.53 -11.11
C ALA A 319 -42.25 9.95 -9.69
N GLY A 320 -41.14 10.33 -9.07
CA GLY A 320 -40.74 9.88 -7.74
C GLY A 320 -39.22 9.82 -7.52
N GLU A 321 -38.82 9.19 -6.42
CA GLU A 321 -37.44 8.96 -6.03
C GLU A 321 -37.04 7.49 -6.30
N GLN A 322 -35.95 7.27 -7.03
CA GLN A 322 -35.40 5.95 -7.34
C GLN A 322 -33.91 5.89 -6.96
N VAL A 323 -33.44 4.76 -6.41
CA VAL A 323 -32.01 4.55 -6.11
C VAL A 323 -31.41 3.59 -7.12
N VAL A 324 -30.52 4.10 -7.97
CA VAL A 324 -29.86 3.37 -9.06
C VAL A 324 -28.43 3.01 -8.65
N THR A 325 -28.01 1.76 -8.88
CA THR A 325 -26.63 1.32 -8.61
C THR A 325 -25.82 1.26 -9.90
N VAL A 326 -24.75 2.05 -9.98
CA VAL A 326 -23.70 1.88 -11.00
C VAL A 326 -22.64 0.93 -10.45
N THR A 327 -22.26 -0.09 -11.20
CA THR A 327 -21.22 -1.06 -10.82
C THR A 327 -20.11 -1.11 -11.87
N ALA A 328 -18.86 -0.93 -11.45
CA ALA A 328 -17.67 -1.29 -12.21
C ALA A 328 -17.12 -2.63 -11.70
N ASN A 329 -16.68 -3.50 -12.61
CA ASN A 329 -16.23 -4.86 -12.31
C ASN A 329 -15.09 -5.25 -13.26
N ASP A 330 -13.92 -5.53 -12.69
CA ASP A 330 -12.66 -5.89 -13.38
C ASP A 330 -12.67 -7.37 -13.88
N GLY A 331 -13.39 -8.25 -13.19
CA GLY A 331 -13.41 -9.70 -13.42
C GLY A 331 -13.34 -10.52 -12.12
N GLU A 332 -12.62 -10.01 -11.12
CA GLU A 332 -12.35 -10.59 -9.80
C GLU A 332 -13.07 -9.83 -8.66
N ALA A 333 -13.04 -8.50 -8.71
CA ALA A 333 -13.61 -7.57 -7.75
C ALA A 333 -14.51 -6.50 -8.41
N ARG A 334 -15.08 -5.61 -7.58
CA ARG A 334 -16.03 -4.58 -8.03
C ARG A 334 -16.14 -3.38 -7.10
N THR A 335 -16.48 -2.25 -7.70
CA THR A 335 -16.79 -0.97 -7.05
C THR A 335 -18.19 -0.51 -7.44
N ARG A 336 -18.86 0.22 -6.55
CA ARG A 336 -20.26 0.62 -6.71
C ARG A 336 -20.51 2.02 -6.17
N ASN A 337 -21.25 2.80 -6.95
CA ASN A 337 -21.82 4.08 -6.54
C ASN A 337 -23.35 3.97 -6.62
N GLU A 338 -24.05 4.55 -5.65
CA GLU A 338 -25.52 4.65 -5.64
C GLU A 338 -25.91 6.10 -6.01
N VAL A 339 -26.94 6.24 -6.84
CA VAL A 339 -27.45 7.53 -7.34
C VAL A 339 -28.93 7.65 -6.99
N LEU A 340 -29.30 8.75 -6.33
CA LEU A 340 -30.69 9.14 -6.13
C LEU A 340 -31.19 9.87 -7.38
N VAL A 341 -32.00 9.21 -8.19
CA VAL A 341 -32.67 9.81 -9.35
C VAL A 341 -34.04 10.31 -8.93
N ILE A 342 -34.30 11.60 -9.12
CA ILE A 342 -35.57 12.25 -8.81
C ILE A 342 -36.25 12.64 -10.11
N VAL A 343 -37.34 11.94 -10.44
CA VAL A 343 -38.20 12.26 -11.58
C VAL A 343 -39.32 13.18 -11.09
N ASN A 344 -39.28 14.43 -11.55
CA ASN A 344 -40.33 15.41 -11.29
C ASN A 344 -41.49 15.21 -12.29
N PRO A 345 -42.76 15.35 -11.88
CA PRO A 345 -43.89 15.20 -12.78
C PRO A 345 -43.88 16.26 -13.90
N GLN A 346 -44.43 15.91 -15.07
CA GLN A 346 -44.63 16.88 -16.15
C GLN A 346 -45.92 17.67 -15.95
N ASN A 347 -45.82 19.00 -15.88
CA ASN A 347 -46.96 19.90 -15.69
C ASN A 347 -48.01 19.76 -16.83
N MET A 348 -49.18 19.25 -16.47
CA MET A 348 -50.36 19.07 -17.31
C MET A 348 -51.26 20.32 -17.30
N PRO A 349 -52.12 20.53 -18.31
CA PRO A 349 -53.13 21.58 -18.27
C PRO A 349 -54.31 21.21 -17.34
N PRO A 350 -54.98 22.19 -16.70
CA PRO A 350 -56.17 21.96 -15.89
C PRO A 350 -57.32 21.25 -16.63
N GLU A 351 -57.95 20.26 -15.99
CA GLU A 351 -59.19 19.64 -16.46
C GLU A 351 -60.42 20.45 -16.02
N PHE A 352 -61.49 20.48 -16.82
CA PHE A 352 -62.73 21.23 -16.52
C PHE A 352 -64.00 20.50 -16.99
N GLU A 353 -65.17 20.81 -16.40
CA GLU A 353 -66.47 20.31 -16.89
C GLU A 353 -67.02 21.21 -18.02
N GLU A 354 -67.42 20.61 -19.15
CA GLU A 354 -68.03 21.32 -20.28
C GLU A 354 -69.40 21.92 -19.89
N ILE A 355 -69.55 23.23 -20.05
CA ILE A 355 -70.80 23.95 -19.79
C ILE A 355 -71.62 24.03 -21.09
N ASP A 356 -72.68 23.22 -21.11
CA ASP A 356 -73.68 23.13 -22.19
C ASP A 356 -74.43 24.47 -22.41
N VAL A 357 -75.23 24.57 -23.48
CA VAL A 357 -75.88 25.84 -23.89
C VAL A 357 -76.79 26.42 -22.80
N VAL A 358 -76.35 27.52 -22.19
CA VAL A 358 -77.03 28.18 -21.08
C VAL A 358 -78.17 29.08 -21.58
N VAL A 359 -79.31 29.08 -20.87
CA VAL A 359 -80.43 30.00 -21.13
C VAL A 359 -80.70 30.85 -19.89
N VAL A 360 -80.46 32.15 -20.00
CA VAL A 360 -80.60 33.15 -18.93
C VAL A 360 -81.71 34.12 -19.32
N ASN A 361 -82.53 34.63 -18.39
CA ASN A 361 -83.52 35.66 -18.72
C ASN A 361 -82.94 37.06 -18.57
N VAL A 362 -83.60 38.05 -19.18
CA VAL A 362 -83.38 39.46 -18.83
C VAL A 362 -83.63 39.68 -17.34
N ASP A 363 -82.78 40.49 -16.71
CA ASP A 363 -82.69 40.81 -15.28
C ASP A 363 -82.16 39.67 -14.36
N ASP A 364 -81.78 38.51 -14.91
CA ASP A 364 -81.04 37.46 -14.18
C ASP A 364 -79.51 37.71 -14.22
N ASN A 365 -78.77 37.19 -13.23
CA ASN A 365 -77.29 37.25 -13.16
C ASN A 365 -76.64 36.00 -13.77
N LEU A 366 -75.53 36.14 -14.50
CA LEU A 366 -74.87 35.00 -15.16
C LEU A 366 -74.26 33.99 -14.18
N MET A 367 -73.74 34.43 -13.03
CA MET A 367 -73.11 33.56 -12.01
C MET A 367 -74.11 32.59 -11.34
N ASP A 368 -75.42 32.83 -11.44
CA ASP A 368 -76.41 31.84 -11.00
C ASP A 368 -76.46 30.60 -11.92
N TYR A 369 -76.06 30.75 -13.18
CA TYR A 369 -76.18 29.76 -14.25
C TYR A 369 -74.85 29.20 -14.77
N ILE A 370 -73.78 30.01 -14.77
CA ILE A 370 -72.44 29.63 -15.22
C ILE A 370 -71.55 29.47 -14.00
N LYS A 371 -71.13 28.23 -13.75
CA LYS A 371 -70.34 27.81 -12.60
C LYS A 371 -69.22 26.90 -13.11
N PRO A 372 -68.10 27.47 -13.58
CA PRO A 372 -66.98 26.68 -14.07
C PRO A 372 -66.32 25.95 -12.90
N GLU A 373 -66.35 24.62 -12.94
CA GLU A 373 -65.58 23.76 -12.06
C GLU A 373 -64.40 23.18 -12.87
N ALA A 374 -63.21 23.21 -12.26
CA ALA A 374 -61.97 22.74 -12.83
C ALA A 374 -61.02 22.24 -11.74
N THR A 375 -60.13 21.33 -12.11
CA THR A 375 -59.13 20.70 -11.23
C THR A 375 -57.84 20.49 -12.00
N ASP A 376 -56.75 20.88 -11.38
CA ASP A 376 -55.40 20.62 -11.89
C ASP A 376 -54.96 19.18 -11.55
N PRO A 377 -54.30 18.43 -12.45
CA PRO A 377 -53.85 17.06 -12.19
C PRO A 377 -52.73 16.95 -11.14
N GLU A 378 -51.80 17.91 -11.10
CA GLU A 378 -50.74 17.98 -10.08
C GLU A 378 -51.25 18.58 -8.76
N GLY A 379 -52.36 19.34 -8.83
CA GLY A 379 -53.05 19.96 -7.71
C GLY A 379 -52.72 21.44 -7.52
N GLU A 380 -52.26 22.13 -8.57
CA GLU A 380 -51.99 23.58 -8.56
C GLU A 380 -53.30 24.42 -8.50
N GLU A 381 -53.16 25.73 -8.24
CA GLU A 381 -54.31 26.63 -8.05
C GLU A 381 -54.86 27.13 -9.40
N VAL A 382 -55.92 26.48 -9.92
CA VAL A 382 -56.54 26.87 -11.20
C VAL A 382 -57.14 28.28 -11.15
N ILE A 383 -56.53 29.19 -11.90
CA ILE A 383 -56.99 30.55 -12.17
C ILE A 383 -58.04 30.51 -13.29
N ILE A 384 -59.23 31.05 -13.03
CA ILE A 384 -60.33 31.14 -13.99
C ILE A 384 -60.53 32.60 -14.42
N SER A 385 -60.64 32.86 -15.72
CA SER A 385 -60.94 34.17 -16.29
C SER A 385 -61.97 34.10 -17.43
N TYR A 386 -62.56 35.25 -17.78
CA TYR A 386 -63.67 35.35 -18.73
C TYR A 386 -63.37 36.37 -19.83
N SER A 387 -63.81 36.08 -21.06
CA SER A 387 -63.78 37.04 -22.16
C SER A 387 -64.90 36.78 -23.19
N GLY A 388 -64.98 37.61 -24.24
CA GLY A 388 -66.02 37.53 -25.28
C GLY A 388 -67.12 38.56 -25.07
N TRP A 389 -68.34 38.13 -24.77
CA TRP A 389 -69.48 39.03 -24.50
C TRP A 389 -69.35 39.76 -23.15
N VAL A 390 -68.76 39.12 -22.13
CA VAL A 390 -68.50 39.69 -20.80
C VAL A 390 -67.09 39.33 -20.33
N ASP A 391 -66.52 40.17 -19.46
CA ASP A 391 -65.22 40.02 -18.80
C ASP A 391 -65.34 39.69 -17.29
N ASP A 392 -66.56 39.72 -16.74
CA ASP A 392 -66.92 39.32 -15.38
C ASP A 392 -68.26 38.54 -15.43
N ILE A 393 -68.39 37.50 -14.61
CA ILE A 393 -69.58 36.66 -14.54
C ILE A 393 -70.63 37.20 -13.54
N ASP A 394 -70.30 38.20 -12.71
CA ASP A 394 -71.28 39.00 -11.94
C ASP A 394 -72.05 40.02 -12.83
N TYR A 395 -72.35 39.63 -14.07
CA TYR A 395 -73.08 40.43 -15.04
C TYR A 395 -74.58 40.09 -15.01
N VAL A 396 -75.42 41.13 -15.00
CA VAL A 396 -76.88 41.01 -15.09
C VAL A 396 -77.33 41.27 -16.52
N ALA A 397 -77.98 40.27 -17.14
CA ALA A 397 -78.37 40.29 -18.54
C ALA A 397 -79.45 41.36 -18.82
N LYS A 398 -79.19 42.30 -19.72
CA LYS A 398 -80.09 43.43 -20.01
C LYS A 398 -81.07 43.10 -21.13
N GLU A 399 -82.14 43.89 -21.25
CA GLU A 399 -83.10 43.73 -22.36
C GLU A 399 -82.41 43.84 -23.74
N GLU A 400 -81.44 44.74 -23.87
CA GLU A 400 -80.66 44.95 -25.11
C GLU A 400 -79.76 43.75 -25.48
N ASP A 401 -79.41 42.89 -24.52
CA ASP A 401 -78.58 41.70 -24.74
C ASP A 401 -79.37 40.51 -25.35
N ALA A 402 -80.67 40.64 -25.61
CA ALA A 402 -81.49 39.52 -26.07
C ALA A 402 -81.03 38.90 -27.41
N GLY A 403 -80.51 37.68 -27.37
CA GLY A 403 -79.92 36.98 -28.51
C GLY A 403 -79.21 35.69 -28.09
N THR A 404 -78.22 35.27 -28.88
CA THR A 404 -77.20 34.31 -28.48
C THR A 404 -75.86 35.03 -28.48
N HIS A 405 -75.10 34.84 -27.42
CA HIS A 405 -73.73 35.34 -27.23
C HIS A 405 -72.79 34.18 -26.91
N GLU A 406 -71.50 34.44 -26.97
CA GLU A 406 -70.44 33.50 -26.63
C GLU A 406 -69.56 34.12 -25.54
N ILE A 407 -69.26 33.34 -24.50
CA ILE A 407 -68.31 33.66 -23.43
C ILE A 407 -67.20 32.63 -23.50
N THR A 408 -65.96 33.08 -23.65
CA THR A 408 -64.79 32.21 -23.47
C THR A 408 -64.44 32.19 -21.99
N ILE A 409 -64.34 31.01 -21.41
CA ILE A 409 -63.80 30.77 -20.07
C ILE A 409 -62.42 30.17 -20.25
N THR A 410 -61.41 30.83 -19.70
CA THR A 410 -59.99 30.40 -19.78
C THR A 410 -59.55 29.94 -18.40
N TYR A 411 -58.97 28.74 -18.33
CA TYR A 411 -58.44 28.09 -17.13
C TYR A 411 -56.91 27.99 -17.26
N SER A 412 -56.18 28.31 -16.18
CA SER A 412 -54.72 28.25 -16.16
C SER A 412 -54.21 27.82 -14.78
N ASP A 413 -53.18 26.98 -14.77
CA ASP A 413 -52.30 26.68 -13.64
C ASP A 413 -51.27 27.82 -13.38
N GLY A 414 -50.93 28.59 -14.42
CA GLY A 414 -49.88 29.61 -14.46
C GLY A 414 -48.78 29.34 -15.49
N VAL A 415 -48.82 28.17 -16.16
CA VAL A 415 -47.84 27.67 -17.14
C VAL A 415 -48.56 27.31 -18.46
N ASN A 416 -49.63 26.52 -18.38
CA ASN A 416 -50.55 26.15 -19.44
C ASN A 416 -51.84 27.00 -19.40
N GLU A 417 -52.59 26.99 -20.50
CA GLU A 417 -53.94 27.57 -20.58
C GLU A 417 -54.86 26.68 -21.44
N VAL A 418 -56.10 26.49 -21.01
CA VAL A 418 -57.17 25.84 -21.79
C VAL A 418 -58.46 26.67 -21.77
N GLU A 419 -59.27 26.56 -22.83
CA GLU A 419 -60.45 27.40 -23.02
C GLU A 419 -61.71 26.57 -23.36
N GLN A 420 -62.86 26.98 -22.82
CA GLN A 420 -64.18 26.58 -23.35
C GLN A 420 -65.03 27.78 -23.77
N VAL A 421 -65.85 27.60 -24.80
CA VAL A 421 -66.72 28.66 -25.35
C VAL A 421 -68.18 28.35 -25.04
N VAL A 422 -68.71 29.00 -24.01
CA VAL A 422 -70.09 28.81 -23.54
C VAL A 422 -71.04 29.68 -24.37
N SER A 423 -71.96 29.01 -25.08
CA SER A 423 -73.07 29.68 -25.78
C SER A 423 -74.16 30.08 -24.80
N VAL A 424 -74.34 31.39 -24.57
CA VAL A 424 -75.38 31.93 -23.68
C VAL A 424 -76.52 32.53 -24.49
N ARG A 425 -77.74 32.05 -24.26
CA ARG A 425 -78.96 32.56 -24.89
C ARG A 425 -79.76 33.42 -23.91
N VAL A 426 -79.72 34.73 -24.12
CA VAL A 426 -80.50 35.71 -23.33
C VAL A 426 -81.95 35.74 -23.84
N ASN A 427 -82.87 35.32 -22.98
CA ASN A 427 -84.29 35.18 -23.25
C ASN A 427 -85.11 36.37 -22.71
N ARG A 428 -85.93 37.01 -23.55
CA ARG A 428 -86.95 37.96 -23.07
C ARG A 428 -88.21 37.19 -22.63
N PRO A 429 -88.71 37.36 -21.39
CA PRO A 429 -90.00 36.81 -21.00
C PRO A 429 -91.15 37.46 -21.79
N PRO A 430 -92.25 36.74 -22.06
CA PRO A 430 -93.37 37.28 -22.84
C PRO A 430 -94.15 38.34 -22.04
N THR A 431 -94.25 39.55 -22.59
CA THR A 431 -95.05 40.64 -22.03
C THR A 431 -96.53 40.53 -22.44
N PHE A 432 -97.41 41.11 -21.62
CA PHE A 432 -98.84 41.30 -21.92
C PHE A 432 -99.24 42.74 -21.64
N GLU A 433 -99.77 43.43 -22.65
CA GLU A 433 -100.46 44.72 -22.49
C GLU A 433 -101.96 44.51 -22.22
N ILE A 434 -102.60 45.45 -21.51
CA ILE A 434 -104.03 45.42 -21.12
C ILE A 434 -104.68 46.78 -21.41
#